data_AF-A0A2P4X6T2-F1
#
_entry.id   AF-A0A2P4X6T2-F1
#
_cell.length_a   1.000
_cell.length_b   1.000
_cell.length_c   1.000
_cell.angle_alpha   90.00
_cell.angle_beta   90.00
_cell.angle_gamma   90.00
#
_symmetry.space_group_name_H-M   'P 1'
#
loop_
_entity.id
_entity.type
_entity.pdbx_description
1 polymer ?
#
loop_
_entity_poly.entity_id
_entity_poly.type
_entity_poly.pdbx_seq_one_letter_code
_entity_poly.pdbx_strand_id
1 'polypeptide(L)'
;MKVDIDGLEVLFPYERMYSEQLQYMRELKRALDAQGHCMLEMPTGTGKTVSLLSLVLAYKHAHPTAGKLIYCTRTVPEMAKCVEEIKKLVQYREQHYGPKAQVTAVCLSSRRNMCVHPRVMAHADGEDVDGQCRQMTASWVRARAAKAREEGEQMQVETCSFYENYDARKSDDTVLPSGVYSVEDLKEIGAQKGWCPYFLTRYVVTFADVVVYNYQYMLDPKVSQLVSRSFEKESIVVFDEAHNIDNVCIEALSVDLDRRSLDRASRNLTTLSSQVNKLKQADKSRLDAEYRRLVEGLRSSNAVVAPTYTDPTTNNAIDTANDILIANPVLPDDVLDEAIPGNIRRAEHFVAFMRRLIEYLRQRIRVRQVESETPQAFLHHLHQAINMEIKPMKFCYTRLNSLLRTLEVTNLEEYNSLTDVADFATLVATYAEGFMLIIEPFDSASGVHDPVLQLSCLDASLAIRPVFERFSSVIITSGTLSPIDLYPRLLNFNPVIRESLPMSVYRSSICPLVITRGSDQMPVSTKFDLRDDLSVVRNYGTLLLEMAACTPDGMVCFFPSYLYMEKIIGQWDSLGVLKRVLSSKLLFIETKDIVETTLALDNYKKACDCGRGAIFFSVAR
;
A
#
# COMPACT_ATOMS: atom_id res chain seq x y z
N MET A 1 12.37 32.10 8.49
CA MET A 1 13.39 32.84 7.72
C MET A 1 12.98 32.92 6.25
N LYS A 2 13.26 34.04 5.57
CA LYS A 2 13.13 34.17 4.11
C LYS A 2 14.45 33.79 3.46
N VAL A 3 14.44 32.85 2.51
CA VAL A 3 15.62 32.38 1.80
C VAL A 3 15.37 32.51 0.30
N ASP A 4 16.32 33.09 -0.42
CA ASP A 4 16.27 33.15 -1.88
C ASP A 4 16.99 31.92 -2.47
N ILE A 5 16.24 31.09 -3.21
CA ILE A 5 16.76 29.92 -3.93
C ILE A 5 16.69 30.22 -5.42
N ASP A 6 17.79 30.73 -5.97
CA ASP A 6 17.97 31.05 -7.39
C ASP A 6 16.86 31.94 -7.98
N GLY A 7 16.32 32.89 -7.21
CA GLY A 7 15.24 33.80 -7.62
C GLY A 7 13.83 33.39 -7.14
N LEU A 8 13.73 32.36 -6.29
CA LEU A 8 12.48 31.95 -5.63
C LEU A 8 12.54 32.28 -4.13
N GLU A 9 11.62 33.12 -3.64
CA GLU A 9 11.49 33.41 -2.21
C GLU A 9 10.85 32.23 -1.47
N VAL A 10 11.65 31.52 -0.67
CA VAL A 10 11.22 30.39 0.14
C VAL A 10 11.06 30.83 1.60
N LEU A 11 9.88 30.58 2.17
CA LEU A 11 9.65 30.74 3.60
C LEU A 11 10.03 29.45 4.33
N PHE A 12 11.13 29.50 5.07
CA PHE A 12 11.59 28.38 5.88
C PHE A 12 11.14 28.57 7.34
N PRO A 13 10.48 27.59 7.99
CA PRO A 13 9.81 27.78 9.28
C PRO A 13 10.76 27.79 10.49
N TYR A 14 12.08 27.73 10.27
CA TYR A 14 13.10 27.77 11.31
C TYR A 14 14.04 28.97 11.14
N GLU A 15 14.71 29.35 12.23
CA GLU A 15 15.66 30.47 12.25
C GLU A 15 17.00 30.14 11.57
N ARG A 16 17.41 28.87 11.58
CA ARG A 16 18.68 28.41 11.02
C ARG A 16 18.43 27.29 10.01
N MET A 17 19.27 27.26 8.98
CA MET A 17 19.26 26.26 7.92
C MET A 17 20.66 25.66 7.77
N TYR A 18 20.73 24.37 7.47
CA TYR A 18 21.98 23.68 7.17
C TYR A 18 22.42 23.91 5.72
N SER A 19 23.72 23.77 5.44
CA SER A 19 24.26 23.86 4.07
C SER A 19 23.63 22.82 3.14
N GLU A 20 23.39 21.62 3.64
CA GLU A 20 22.80 20.50 2.89
C GLU A 20 21.36 20.81 2.51
N GLN A 21 20.59 21.42 3.41
CA GLN A 21 19.21 21.81 3.14
C GLN A 21 19.13 22.83 2.00
N LEU A 22 20.06 23.80 1.98
CA LEU A 22 20.16 24.79 0.90
C LEU A 22 20.53 24.14 -0.43
N GLN A 23 21.50 23.22 -0.43
CA GLN A 23 21.89 22.49 -1.64
C GLN A 23 20.74 21.60 -2.14
N TYR A 24 20.07 20.89 -1.23
CA TYR A 24 18.88 20.09 -1.52
C TYR A 24 17.79 20.94 -2.18
N MET A 25 17.51 22.12 -1.64
CA MET A 25 16.52 23.02 -2.23
C MET A 25 16.90 23.52 -3.63
N ARG A 26 18.19 23.79 -3.88
CA ARG A 26 18.66 24.21 -5.21
C ARG A 26 18.51 23.10 -6.24
N GLU A 27 18.97 21.89 -5.91
CA GLU A 27 18.86 20.76 -6.82
C GLU A 27 17.39 20.38 -7.05
N LEU A 28 16.57 20.38 -6.00
CA LEU A 28 15.14 20.15 -6.14
C LEU A 28 14.47 21.20 -7.04
N LYS A 29 14.84 22.48 -6.90
CA LYS A 29 14.31 23.55 -7.76
C LYS A 29 14.68 23.33 -9.23
N ARG A 30 15.95 23.02 -9.51
CA ARG A 30 16.41 22.75 -10.89
C ARG A 30 15.62 21.60 -11.54
N ALA A 31 15.28 20.56 -10.78
CA ALA A 31 14.45 19.46 -11.30
C ALA A 31 13.02 19.91 -11.62
N LEU A 32 12.42 20.74 -10.77
CA LEU A 32 11.07 21.30 -10.99
C LEU A 32 11.05 22.25 -12.20
N ASP A 33 12.07 23.12 -12.33
CA ASP A 33 12.23 24.04 -13.46
C ASP A 33 12.39 23.27 -14.79
N ALA A 34 13.10 22.14 -14.77
CA ALA A 34 13.32 21.27 -15.93
C ALA A 34 12.12 20.35 -16.25
N GLN A 35 11.06 20.36 -15.43
CA GLN A 35 9.91 19.45 -15.54
C GLN A 35 10.32 17.97 -15.68
N GLY A 36 11.28 17.53 -14.87
CA GLY A 36 11.79 16.16 -14.93
C GLY A 36 11.81 15.45 -13.59
N HIS A 37 12.07 14.13 -13.63
CA HIS A 37 12.21 13.32 -12.43
C HIS A 37 13.53 13.59 -11.72
N CYS A 38 13.55 13.42 -10.40
CA CYS A 38 14.67 13.76 -9.55
C CYS A 38 14.91 12.67 -8.51
N MET A 39 16.18 12.36 -8.27
CA MET A 39 16.63 11.49 -7.19
C MET A 39 17.57 12.24 -6.26
N LEU A 40 17.17 12.39 -5.00
CA LEU A 40 17.95 13.10 -3.99
C LEU A 40 18.14 12.24 -2.77
N GLU A 41 19.39 11.87 -2.51
CA GLU A 41 19.79 11.25 -1.24
C GLU A 41 20.14 12.37 -0.24
N MET A 42 19.37 12.45 0.84
CA MET A 42 19.68 13.38 1.93
C MET A 42 19.64 12.65 3.29
N PRO A 43 20.73 12.68 4.08
CA PRO A 43 20.86 11.92 5.32
C PRO A 43 19.74 12.19 6.31
N THR A 44 19.37 11.15 7.05
CA THR A 44 18.32 11.23 8.07
C THR A 44 18.69 12.26 9.17
N GLY A 45 17.67 12.94 9.70
CA GLY A 45 17.84 13.94 10.76
C GLY A 45 18.25 15.35 10.29
N THR A 46 18.50 15.56 9.00
CA THR A 46 18.87 16.88 8.43
C THR A 46 17.68 17.76 8.06
N GLY A 47 16.42 17.32 8.30
CA GLY A 47 15.22 18.12 8.01
C GLY A 47 14.77 18.10 6.54
N LYS A 48 14.78 16.90 5.93
CA LYS A 48 14.38 16.66 4.54
C LYS A 48 12.94 17.04 4.22
N THR A 49 12.01 16.58 5.03
CA THR A 49 10.57 16.81 4.85
C THR A 49 10.27 18.31 4.87
N VAL A 50 10.71 19.04 5.91
CA VAL A 50 10.60 20.51 5.98
C VAL A 50 11.20 21.21 4.76
N SER A 51 12.42 20.81 4.34
CA SER A 51 13.12 21.47 3.22
C SER A 51 12.39 21.27 1.90
N LEU A 52 11.92 20.05 1.65
CA LEU A 52 11.12 19.71 0.48
C LEU A 52 9.80 20.50 0.48
N LEU A 53 9.04 20.44 1.59
CA LEU A 53 7.73 21.08 1.70
C LEU A 53 7.84 22.60 1.54
N SER A 54 8.85 23.22 2.15
CA SER A 54 9.08 24.66 2.06
C SER A 54 9.31 25.11 0.62
N LEU A 55 10.16 24.38 -0.12
CA LEU A 55 10.45 24.71 -1.50
C LEU A 55 9.25 24.46 -2.41
N VAL A 56 8.62 23.29 -2.34
CA VAL A 56 7.52 22.94 -3.27
C VAL A 56 6.32 23.85 -3.07
N LEU A 57 5.98 24.20 -1.83
CA LEU A 57 4.91 25.15 -1.55
C LEU A 57 5.23 26.58 -1.99
N ALA A 58 6.49 27.01 -1.91
CA ALA A 58 6.93 28.27 -2.47
C ALA A 58 6.88 28.26 -4.00
N TYR A 59 7.30 27.15 -4.62
CA TYR A 59 7.27 26.96 -6.07
C TYR A 59 5.84 27.02 -6.62
N LYS A 60 4.89 26.34 -5.96
CA LYS A 60 3.46 26.40 -6.30
C LYS A 60 2.87 27.79 -6.12
N HIS A 61 3.33 28.54 -5.11
CA HIS A 61 2.88 29.93 -4.91
C HIS A 61 3.37 30.86 -6.03
N ALA A 62 4.60 30.67 -6.51
CA ALA A 62 5.17 31.44 -7.61
C ALA A 62 4.63 30.99 -8.99
N HIS A 63 4.30 29.71 -9.14
CA HIS A 63 3.79 29.11 -10.37
C HIS A 63 2.43 28.43 -10.12
N PRO A 64 1.31 29.18 -10.21
CA PRO A 64 -0.02 28.60 -10.03
C PRO A 64 -0.42 27.53 -11.06
N THR A 65 0.35 27.41 -12.15
CA THR A 65 0.21 26.34 -13.16
C THR A 65 0.77 25.00 -12.67
N ALA A 66 1.58 24.99 -11.61
CA ALA A 66 2.00 23.75 -10.97
C ALA A 66 0.77 23.12 -10.30
N GLY A 67 0.55 21.83 -10.55
CA GLY A 67 -0.60 21.11 -10.03
C GLY A 67 -0.54 20.92 -8.51
N LYS A 68 -1.23 19.90 -8.01
CA LYS A 68 -1.18 19.55 -6.58
C LYS A 68 0.14 18.89 -6.19
N LEU A 69 0.51 19.04 -4.92
CA LEU A 69 1.60 18.29 -4.30
C LEU A 69 1.05 16.96 -3.79
N ILE A 70 1.60 15.85 -4.27
CA ILE A 70 1.26 14.51 -3.82
C ILE A 70 2.46 13.98 -3.05
N TYR A 71 2.34 13.98 -1.72
CA TYR A 71 3.38 13.50 -0.82
C TYR A 71 3.06 12.06 -0.42
N CYS A 72 3.89 11.13 -0.86
CA CYS A 72 3.74 9.75 -0.47
C CYS A 72 4.72 9.43 0.68
N THR A 73 4.24 8.68 1.67
CA THR A 73 5.04 8.13 2.78
C THR A 73 4.93 6.61 2.83
N ARG A 74 5.76 5.92 3.65
CA ARG A 74 5.63 4.46 3.82
C ARG A 74 4.61 4.10 4.90
N THR A 75 4.63 4.81 6.02
CA THR A 75 3.84 4.43 7.21
C THR A 75 2.88 5.53 7.67
N VAL A 76 1.81 5.15 8.37
CA VAL A 76 0.83 6.10 8.93
C VAL A 76 1.46 7.07 9.95
N PRO A 77 2.38 6.65 10.84
CA PRO A 77 3.08 7.59 11.72
C PRO A 77 3.93 8.62 10.96
N GLU A 78 4.54 8.25 9.82
CA GLU A 78 5.23 9.21 8.95
C GLU A 78 4.26 10.21 8.32
N MET A 79 3.09 9.76 7.88
CA MET A 79 2.03 10.66 7.39
C MET A 79 1.68 11.70 8.46
N ALA A 80 1.45 11.27 9.70
CA ALA A 80 1.10 12.15 10.80
C ALA A 80 2.20 13.19 11.06
N LYS A 81 3.48 12.77 11.08
CA LYS A 81 4.62 13.69 11.21
C LYS A 81 4.68 14.70 10.07
N CYS A 82 4.49 14.25 8.83
CA CYS A 82 4.48 15.12 7.65
C CYS A 82 3.37 16.18 7.75
N VAL A 83 2.16 15.79 8.17
CA VAL A 83 1.07 16.75 8.38
C VAL A 83 1.39 17.78 9.45
N GLU A 84 1.99 17.37 10.57
CA GLU A 84 2.39 18.31 11.62
C GLU A 84 3.48 19.30 11.14
N GLU A 85 4.37 18.87 10.25
CA GLU A 85 5.32 19.78 9.60
C GLU A 85 4.63 20.73 8.62
N ILE A 86 3.65 20.25 7.83
CA ILE A 86 2.83 21.09 6.95
C ILE A 86 2.05 22.12 7.78
N LYS A 87 1.47 21.73 8.92
CA LYS A 87 0.75 22.65 9.84
C LYS A 87 1.66 23.79 10.29
N LYS A 88 2.87 23.48 10.77
CA LYS A 88 3.85 24.49 11.19
C LYS A 88 4.23 25.43 10.04
N LEU A 89 4.46 24.87 8.85
CA LEU A 89 4.81 25.64 7.67
C LEU A 89 3.66 26.56 7.22
N VAL A 90 2.42 26.06 7.18
CA VAL A 90 1.25 26.86 6.79
C VAL A 90 1.00 27.98 7.79
N GLN A 91 1.06 27.71 9.10
CA GLN A 91 0.95 28.76 10.14
C GLN A 91 2.02 29.84 9.97
N TYR A 92 3.26 29.46 9.67
CA TYR A 92 4.34 30.40 9.40
C TYR A 92 4.07 31.23 8.12
N ARG A 93 3.54 30.61 7.07
CA ARG A 93 3.17 31.31 5.83
C ARG A 93 2.00 32.27 6.03
N GLU A 94 1.00 31.91 6.83
CA GLU A 94 -0.13 32.78 7.17
C GLU A 94 0.32 34.06 7.88
N GLN A 95 1.30 33.96 8.79
CA GLN A 95 1.87 35.13 9.46
C GLN A 95 2.56 36.11 8.48
N HIS A 96 3.10 35.61 7.36
CA HIS A 96 3.86 36.41 6.40
C HIS A 96 3.05 36.88 5.18
N TYR A 97 2.15 36.05 4.65
CA TYR A 97 1.38 36.32 3.44
C TYR A 97 -0.12 36.60 3.72
N GLY A 98 -0.58 36.43 4.96
CA GLY A 98 -1.97 36.64 5.36
C GLY A 98 -2.94 35.69 4.62
N PRO A 99 -4.12 36.16 4.18
CA PRO A 99 -5.13 35.31 3.56
C PRO A 99 -4.70 34.70 2.21
N LYS A 100 -3.61 35.19 1.60
CA LYS A 100 -3.05 34.63 0.36
C LYS A 100 -2.26 33.31 0.58
N ALA A 101 -2.05 32.90 1.83
CA ALA A 101 -1.37 31.65 2.18
C ALA A 101 -2.31 30.47 2.43
N GLN A 102 -3.61 30.60 2.16
CA GLN A 102 -4.56 29.50 2.34
C GLN A 102 -4.16 28.31 1.46
N VAL A 103 -3.92 27.18 2.10
CA VAL A 103 -3.58 25.90 1.47
C VAL A 103 -4.48 24.84 2.08
N THR A 104 -5.08 24.00 1.23
CA THR A 104 -5.86 22.85 1.71
C THR A 104 -4.99 21.60 1.62
N ALA A 105 -4.62 21.05 2.77
CA ALA A 105 -3.82 19.83 2.86
C ALA A 105 -4.62 18.73 3.55
N VAL A 106 -4.67 17.53 2.96
CA VAL A 106 -5.40 16.38 3.49
C VAL A 106 -4.57 15.11 3.53
N CYS A 107 -4.76 14.35 4.59
CA CYS A 107 -4.27 12.97 4.69
C CYS A 107 -5.32 11.99 4.18
N LEU A 108 -4.93 11.04 3.33
CA LEU A 108 -5.77 9.91 2.93
C LEU A 108 -5.17 8.60 3.46
N SER A 109 -5.99 7.82 4.17
CA SER A 109 -5.63 6.53 4.74
C SER A 109 -6.75 5.49 4.49
N SER A 110 -6.53 4.25 4.91
CA SER A 110 -7.52 3.16 4.83
C SER A 110 -8.80 3.44 5.64
N ARG A 111 -9.88 2.73 5.28
CA ARG A 111 -11.17 2.82 5.98
C ARG A 111 -11.03 2.45 7.46
N ARG A 112 -10.17 1.50 7.80
CA ARG A 112 -9.83 1.12 9.19
C ARG A 112 -9.45 2.34 10.04
N ASN A 113 -8.63 3.24 9.49
CA ASN A 113 -8.16 4.39 10.25
C ASN A 113 -9.19 5.53 10.27
N MET A 114 -10.00 5.68 9.21
CA MET A 114 -10.92 6.81 9.00
C MET A 114 -12.38 6.55 9.38
N CYS A 115 -12.79 5.30 9.61
CA CYS A 115 -14.16 4.98 9.98
C CYS A 115 -14.51 5.54 11.37
N VAL A 116 -15.76 5.95 11.53
CA VAL A 116 -16.35 6.44 12.80
C VAL A 116 -17.59 5.62 13.20
N HIS A 117 -18.00 4.64 12.39
CA HIS A 117 -19.17 3.82 12.66
C HIS A 117 -18.85 2.79 13.75
N PRO A 118 -19.53 2.81 14.93
CA PRO A 118 -19.14 2.00 16.09
C PRO A 118 -19.08 0.50 15.80
N ARG A 119 -20.04 -0.04 15.02
CA ARG A 119 -20.07 -1.46 14.67
C ARG A 119 -18.91 -1.89 13.78
N VAL A 120 -18.52 -1.03 12.83
CA VAL A 120 -17.47 -1.35 11.87
C VAL A 120 -16.10 -1.28 12.55
N MET A 121 -15.92 -0.28 13.42
CA MET A 121 -14.68 -0.09 14.19
C MET A 121 -14.43 -1.20 15.23
N ALA A 122 -15.41 -2.04 15.54
CA ALA A 122 -15.22 -3.16 16.45
C ALA A 122 -14.34 -4.28 15.86
N HIS A 123 -14.20 -4.33 14.53
CA HIS A 123 -13.36 -5.29 13.84
C HIS A 123 -11.88 -4.86 13.85
N ALA A 124 -10.98 -5.81 14.09
CA ALA A 124 -9.54 -5.55 14.13
C ALA A 124 -8.92 -5.46 12.72
N ASP A 125 -9.41 -6.30 11.80
CA ASP A 125 -8.85 -6.50 10.47
C ASP A 125 -9.37 -5.47 9.46
N GLY A 126 -8.49 -5.02 8.57
CA GLY A 126 -8.82 -4.01 7.57
C GLY A 126 -9.80 -4.51 6.50
N GLU A 127 -9.69 -5.77 6.11
CA GLU A 127 -10.58 -6.41 5.13
C GLU A 127 -12.02 -6.47 5.65
N ASP A 128 -12.21 -6.97 6.88
CA ASP A 128 -13.49 -6.99 7.61
C ASP A 128 -14.17 -5.62 7.64
N VAL A 129 -13.39 -4.57 7.90
CA VAL A 129 -13.87 -3.18 7.91
C VAL A 129 -14.41 -2.78 6.53
N ASP A 130 -13.73 -3.19 5.47
CA ASP A 130 -14.12 -2.87 4.10
C ASP A 130 -15.40 -3.60 3.67
N GLY A 131 -15.55 -4.89 4.01
CA GLY A 131 -16.77 -5.65 3.71
C GLY A 131 -17.97 -5.19 4.55
N GLN A 132 -17.79 -4.92 5.84
CA GLN A 132 -18.86 -4.36 6.69
C GLN A 132 -19.31 -2.97 6.25
N CYS A 133 -18.36 -2.10 5.88
CA CYS A 133 -18.70 -0.80 5.29
C CYS A 133 -19.56 -0.99 4.03
N ARG A 134 -19.13 -1.90 3.15
CA ARG A 134 -19.84 -2.19 1.90
C ARG A 134 -21.23 -2.78 2.09
N GLN A 135 -21.42 -3.65 3.08
CA GLN A 135 -22.74 -4.19 3.43
C GLN A 135 -23.75 -3.08 3.72
N MET A 136 -23.32 -1.90 4.15
CA MET A 136 -24.18 -0.77 4.47
C MET A 136 -24.20 0.34 3.41
N THR A 137 -23.16 0.47 2.58
CA THR A 137 -23.02 1.58 1.62
C THR A 137 -23.22 1.19 0.16
N ALA A 138 -23.26 -0.11 -0.17
CA ALA A 138 -23.42 -0.55 -1.56
C ALA A 138 -24.71 -0.01 -2.20
N SER A 139 -24.65 0.44 -3.45
CA SER A 139 -25.78 1.13 -4.09
C SER A 139 -27.07 0.32 -4.12
N TRP A 140 -26.99 -1.00 -4.33
CA TRP A 140 -28.17 -1.87 -4.32
C TRP A 140 -28.76 -2.07 -2.91
N VAL A 141 -27.94 -2.04 -1.86
CA VAL A 141 -28.43 -2.09 -0.47
C VAL A 141 -29.20 -0.82 -0.15
N ARG A 142 -28.63 0.34 -0.53
CA ARG A 142 -29.28 1.65 -0.37
C ARG A 142 -30.59 1.73 -1.16
N ALA A 143 -30.61 1.25 -2.40
CA ALA A 143 -31.81 1.21 -3.23
C ALA A 143 -32.90 0.31 -2.63
N ARG A 144 -32.54 -0.87 -2.10
CA ARG A 144 -33.49 -1.74 -1.38
C ARG A 144 -34.01 -1.08 -0.10
N ALA A 145 -33.15 -0.41 0.65
CA ALA A 145 -33.54 0.32 1.85
C ALA A 145 -34.50 1.49 1.52
N ALA A 146 -34.29 2.19 0.42
CA ALA A 146 -35.20 3.23 -0.06
C ALA A 146 -36.59 2.65 -0.41
N LYS A 147 -36.64 1.54 -1.17
CA LYS A 147 -37.90 0.86 -1.51
C LYS A 147 -38.65 0.36 -0.28
N ALA A 148 -37.95 -0.28 0.66
CA ALA A 148 -38.56 -0.74 1.90
C ALA A 148 -39.16 0.40 2.73
N ARG A 149 -38.53 1.59 2.72
CA ARG A 149 -39.07 2.80 3.37
C ARG A 149 -40.32 3.33 2.68
N GLU A 150 -40.39 3.28 1.35
CA GLU A 150 -41.55 3.70 0.56
C GLU A 150 -42.73 2.73 0.70
N GLU A 151 -42.46 1.43 0.76
CA GLU A 151 -43.47 0.37 0.83
C GLU A 151 -43.96 0.07 2.27
N GLY A 152 -43.36 0.72 3.28
CA GLY A 152 -43.76 0.57 4.69
C GLY A 152 -43.46 -0.80 5.29
N GLU A 153 -42.57 -1.59 4.65
CA GLU A 153 -42.16 -2.90 5.15
C GLU A 153 -41.28 -2.77 6.41
N GLN A 154 -41.55 -3.58 7.44
CA GLN A 154 -40.78 -3.62 8.69
C GLN A 154 -39.37 -4.21 8.54
N MET A 155 -38.98 -4.63 7.34
CA MET A 155 -37.65 -5.19 7.07
C MET A 155 -36.63 -4.05 7.07
N GLN A 156 -36.04 -3.75 8.23
CA GLN A 156 -35.01 -2.74 8.38
C GLN A 156 -33.72 -3.18 7.68
N VAL A 157 -33.58 -2.83 6.40
CA VAL A 157 -32.29 -2.88 5.71
C VAL A 157 -31.40 -1.80 6.31
N GLU A 158 -30.36 -2.22 7.01
CA GLU A 158 -29.44 -1.33 7.69
C GLU A 158 -28.57 -0.58 6.69
N THR A 159 -28.46 0.75 6.88
CA THR A 159 -27.66 1.66 6.06
C THR A 159 -26.76 2.49 6.95
N CYS A 160 -25.64 2.95 6.42
CA CYS A 160 -24.69 3.75 7.20
C CYS A 160 -25.18 5.19 7.28
N SER A 161 -25.64 5.62 8.47
CA SER A 161 -26.13 6.99 8.72
C SER A 161 -25.12 8.07 8.31
N PHE A 162 -23.84 7.87 8.60
CA PHE A 162 -22.77 8.81 8.25
C PHE A 162 -22.59 8.97 6.73
N TYR A 163 -22.79 7.90 5.96
CA TYR A 163 -22.69 7.96 4.51
C TYR A 163 -23.93 8.59 3.89
N GLU A 164 -25.13 8.22 4.36
CA GLU A 164 -26.39 8.82 3.89
C GLU A 164 -26.42 10.33 4.13
N ASN A 165 -26.02 10.78 5.32
CA ASN A 165 -25.94 12.20 5.64
C ASN A 165 -24.90 12.95 4.78
N TYR A 166 -23.81 12.28 4.45
CA TYR A 166 -22.79 12.81 3.55
C TYR A 166 -23.32 12.92 2.11
N ASP A 167 -24.03 11.91 1.62
CA ASP A 167 -24.60 11.88 0.26
C ASP A 167 -25.77 12.86 0.11
N ALA A 168 -26.54 13.07 1.19
CA ALA A 168 -27.65 14.04 1.24
C ALA A 168 -27.20 15.51 1.25
N ARG A 169 -25.89 15.79 1.33
CA ARG A 169 -25.37 17.17 1.33
C ARG A 169 -25.62 17.86 -0.01
N LYS A 170 -25.84 19.18 0.01
CA LYS A 170 -25.90 19.97 -1.23
C LYS A 170 -24.48 20.19 -1.75
N SER A 171 -24.29 20.14 -3.08
CA SER A 171 -22.99 20.34 -3.72
C SER A 171 -22.34 21.71 -3.43
N ASP A 172 -23.16 22.71 -3.07
CA ASP A 172 -22.71 24.09 -2.76
C ASP A 172 -22.27 24.30 -1.31
N ASP A 173 -22.44 23.33 -0.40
CA ASP A 173 -21.96 23.47 0.97
C ASP A 173 -20.42 23.44 0.99
N THR A 174 -19.78 24.47 1.54
CA THR A 174 -18.33 24.49 1.76
C THR A 174 -17.94 23.31 2.64
N VAL A 175 -17.45 22.25 2.00
CA VAL A 175 -17.26 20.93 2.60
C VAL A 175 -16.24 20.98 3.74
N LEU A 176 -15.08 21.58 3.48
CA LEU A 176 -14.00 21.85 4.43
C LEU A 176 -13.41 23.24 4.13
N PRO A 177 -13.18 24.09 5.14
CA PRO A 177 -12.45 25.33 4.95
C PRO A 177 -10.99 25.07 4.55
N SER A 178 -10.28 26.12 4.14
CA SER A 178 -8.84 26.01 3.92
C SER A 178 -8.13 25.71 5.23
N GLY A 179 -7.25 24.71 5.22
CA GLY A 179 -6.58 24.22 6.40
C GLY A 179 -5.83 22.92 6.15
N VAL A 180 -5.11 22.49 7.17
CA VAL A 180 -4.31 21.26 7.15
C VAL A 180 -4.99 20.24 8.06
N TYR A 181 -5.44 19.14 7.48
CA TYR A 181 -6.26 18.13 8.16
C TYR A 181 -5.53 16.79 8.29
N SER A 182 -5.28 16.39 9.53
CA SER A 182 -4.82 15.04 9.86
C SER A 182 -5.95 14.01 9.73
N VAL A 183 -5.61 12.72 9.82
CA VAL A 183 -6.61 11.64 9.88
C VAL A 183 -7.53 11.80 11.09
N GLU A 184 -6.99 12.23 12.23
CA GLU A 184 -7.73 12.45 13.48
C GLU A 184 -8.67 13.65 13.34
N ASP A 185 -8.17 14.76 12.81
CA ASP A 185 -8.96 15.98 12.57
C ASP A 185 -10.18 15.68 11.68
N LEU A 186 -9.99 14.89 10.62
CA LEU A 186 -11.06 14.49 9.69
C LEU A 186 -12.11 13.60 10.36
N LYS A 187 -11.71 12.73 11.30
CA LYS A 187 -12.65 11.90 12.07
C LYS A 187 -13.47 12.72 13.02
N GLU A 188 -12.85 13.67 13.72
CA GLU A 188 -13.56 14.57 14.63
C GLU A 188 -14.58 15.42 13.87
N ILE A 189 -14.18 15.99 12.74
CA ILE A 189 -15.08 16.78 11.87
C ILE A 189 -16.24 15.91 11.36
N GLY A 190 -15.95 14.69 10.89
CA GLY A 190 -17.00 13.78 10.41
C GLY A 190 -17.94 13.33 11.53
N ALA A 191 -17.43 13.10 12.74
CA ALA A 191 -18.25 12.77 13.90
C ALA A 191 -19.15 13.95 14.33
N GLN A 192 -18.63 15.18 14.32
CA GLN A 192 -19.39 16.39 14.67
C GLN A 192 -20.47 16.73 13.64
N LYS A 193 -20.14 16.66 12.34
CA LYS A 193 -21.09 16.93 11.25
C LYS A 193 -22.02 15.75 10.93
N GLY A 194 -21.73 14.57 11.47
CA GLY A 194 -22.43 13.34 11.13
C GLY A 194 -22.18 12.84 9.71
N TRP A 195 -21.00 13.13 9.14
CA TRP A 195 -20.58 12.74 7.79
C TRP A 195 -19.51 11.65 7.82
N CYS A 196 -19.48 10.78 6.82
CA CYS A 196 -18.45 9.76 6.69
C CYS A 196 -17.07 10.39 6.35
N PRO A 197 -16.05 10.33 7.23
CA PRO A 197 -14.76 10.95 6.99
C PRO A 197 -14.02 10.40 5.78
N TYR A 198 -14.16 9.09 5.52
CA TYR A 198 -13.48 8.43 4.41
C TYR A 198 -13.95 8.97 3.04
N PHE A 199 -15.27 9.00 2.81
CA PHE A 199 -15.82 9.51 1.55
C PHE A 199 -15.67 11.03 1.44
N LEU A 200 -15.76 11.75 2.55
CA LEU A 200 -15.43 13.16 2.64
C LEU A 200 -14.02 13.46 2.13
N THR A 201 -13.03 12.73 2.67
CA THR A 201 -11.63 12.90 2.28
C THR A 201 -11.42 12.59 0.80
N ARG A 202 -12.02 11.49 0.30
CA ARG A 202 -11.93 11.10 -1.12
C ARG A 202 -12.45 12.20 -2.06
N TYR A 203 -13.52 12.89 -1.67
CA TYR A 203 -14.02 14.05 -2.42
C TYR A 203 -13.04 15.23 -2.34
N VAL A 204 -12.52 15.53 -1.15
CA VAL A 204 -11.60 16.66 -0.93
C VAL A 204 -10.28 16.51 -1.67
N VAL A 205 -9.79 15.27 -1.80
CA VAL A 205 -8.59 14.93 -2.58
C VAL A 205 -8.65 15.43 -4.03
N THR A 206 -9.85 15.61 -4.61
CA THR A 206 -10.01 16.14 -5.97
C THR A 206 -9.58 17.60 -6.09
N PHE A 207 -9.82 18.44 -5.07
CA PHE A 207 -9.51 19.88 -5.09
C PHE A 207 -8.46 20.32 -4.06
N ALA A 208 -7.95 19.42 -3.23
CA ALA A 208 -6.88 19.72 -2.27
C ALA A 208 -5.56 20.11 -2.98
N ASP A 209 -4.82 21.03 -2.35
CA ASP A 209 -3.53 21.51 -2.82
C ASP A 209 -2.39 20.55 -2.52
N VAL A 210 -2.47 19.90 -1.36
CA VAL A 210 -1.50 18.93 -0.86
C VAL A 210 -2.24 17.68 -0.41
N VAL A 211 -1.81 16.53 -0.92
CA VAL A 211 -2.37 15.23 -0.54
C VAL A 211 -1.26 14.36 0.02
N VAL A 212 -1.45 13.83 1.22
CA VAL A 212 -0.50 12.94 1.89
C VAL A 212 -1.10 11.55 2.04
N TYR A 213 -0.45 10.51 1.51
CA TYR A 213 -0.91 9.11 1.66
C TYR A 213 0.23 8.08 1.49
N ASN A 214 -0.06 6.79 1.63
CA ASN A 214 0.93 5.71 1.47
C ASN A 214 1.28 5.39 0.00
N TYR A 215 2.53 5.09 -0.34
CA TYR A 215 2.97 4.64 -1.68
C TYR A 215 2.07 3.61 -2.33
N GLN A 216 1.52 2.67 -1.56
CA GLN A 216 0.62 1.63 -2.06
C GLN A 216 -0.59 2.23 -2.81
N TYR A 217 -1.12 3.38 -2.38
CA TYR A 217 -2.20 4.07 -3.08
C TYR A 217 -1.79 4.67 -4.43
N MET A 218 -0.49 4.82 -4.69
CA MET A 218 0.02 5.28 -5.99
C MET A 218 0.47 4.11 -6.87
N LEU A 219 1.14 3.12 -6.29
CA LEU A 219 1.85 2.06 -7.02
C LEU A 219 0.98 0.83 -7.28
N ASP A 220 0.05 0.51 -6.39
CA ASP A 220 -0.83 -0.63 -6.59
C ASP A 220 -1.85 -0.28 -7.69
N PRO A 221 -1.87 -1.00 -8.84
CA PRO A 221 -2.83 -0.75 -9.90
C PRO A 221 -4.29 -0.89 -9.43
N LYS A 222 -4.54 -1.76 -8.44
CA LYS A 222 -5.87 -2.02 -7.88
C LYS A 222 -6.45 -0.80 -7.15
N VAL A 223 -5.59 -0.04 -6.47
CA VAL A 223 -5.99 1.10 -5.62
C VAL A 223 -5.75 2.43 -6.32
N SER A 224 -4.66 2.56 -7.07
CA SER A 224 -4.26 3.81 -7.73
C SER A 224 -5.34 4.36 -8.65
N GLN A 225 -6.00 3.52 -9.46
CA GLN A 225 -7.06 3.96 -10.36
C GLN A 225 -8.23 4.66 -9.65
N LEU A 226 -8.46 4.40 -8.36
CA LEU A 226 -9.53 5.02 -7.57
C LEU A 226 -9.22 6.46 -7.16
N VAL A 227 -7.94 6.76 -6.91
CA VAL A 227 -7.48 8.01 -6.30
C VAL A 227 -6.72 8.84 -7.32
N SER A 228 -5.70 8.22 -7.93
CA SER A 228 -4.76 8.92 -8.78
C SER A 228 -5.40 9.37 -10.09
N ARG A 229 -6.46 8.71 -10.61
CA ARG A 229 -7.18 9.14 -11.83
C ARG A 229 -7.65 10.61 -11.80
N SER A 230 -7.93 11.15 -10.62
CA SER A 230 -8.35 12.56 -10.47
C SER A 230 -7.22 13.58 -10.57
N PHE A 231 -5.95 13.15 -10.61
CA PHE A 231 -4.80 14.05 -10.56
C PHE A 231 -4.34 14.53 -11.93
N GLU A 232 -3.96 15.80 -11.97
CA GLU A 232 -3.42 16.51 -13.13
C GLU A 232 -1.99 16.05 -13.45
N LYS A 233 -1.56 16.15 -14.71
CA LYS A 233 -0.21 15.73 -15.15
C LYS A 233 0.88 16.67 -14.64
N GLU A 234 0.50 17.91 -14.34
CA GLU A 234 1.31 18.98 -13.77
C GLU A 234 1.53 18.81 -12.26
N SER A 235 0.92 17.79 -11.64
CA SER A 235 1.10 17.49 -10.21
C SER A 235 2.53 17.04 -9.91
N ILE A 236 3.04 17.44 -8.75
CA ILE A 236 4.38 17.09 -8.27
C ILE A 236 4.23 15.90 -7.31
N VAL A 237 4.82 14.76 -7.66
CA VAL A 237 4.80 13.55 -6.84
C VAL A 237 6.10 13.42 -6.07
N VAL A 238 6.01 13.17 -4.76
CA VAL A 238 7.15 12.98 -3.88
C VAL A 238 7.06 11.61 -3.23
N PHE A 239 8.05 10.77 -3.48
CA PHE A 239 8.29 9.55 -2.73
C PHE A 239 9.32 9.83 -1.63
N ASP A 240 8.86 9.97 -0.39
CA ASP A 240 9.73 10.00 0.78
C ASP A 240 10.32 8.60 1.05
N GLU A 241 11.28 8.41 1.94
CA GLU A 241 11.86 7.10 2.34
C GLU A 241 11.77 5.92 1.33
N ALA A 242 12.08 6.19 0.07
CA ALA A 242 11.75 5.36 -1.08
C ALA A 242 12.76 4.22 -1.33
N HIS A 243 13.47 3.77 -0.29
CA HIS A 243 14.49 2.72 -0.41
C HIS A 243 13.90 1.34 -0.75
N ASN A 244 12.61 1.11 -0.43
CA ASN A 244 11.87 -0.13 -0.68
C ASN A 244 10.83 -0.02 -1.81
N ILE A 245 10.95 0.97 -2.70
CA ILE A 245 9.95 1.19 -3.76
C ILE A 245 9.87 -0.02 -4.72
N ASP A 246 10.99 -0.69 -4.95
CA ASP A 246 11.11 -1.91 -5.74
C ASP A 246 10.31 -3.07 -5.13
N ASN A 247 10.47 -3.33 -3.84
CA ASN A 247 9.74 -4.38 -3.13
C ASN A 247 8.22 -4.11 -3.17
N VAL A 248 7.80 -2.86 -2.96
CA VAL A 248 6.37 -2.49 -3.04
C VAL A 248 5.82 -2.72 -4.45
N CYS A 249 6.59 -2.43 -5.50
CA CYS A 249 6.19 -2.68 -6.89
C CYS A 249 6.08 -4.19 -7.20
N ILE A 250 7.03 -4.98 -6.68
CA ILE A 250 7.04 -6.44 -6.84
C ILE A 250 5.84 -7.07 -6.12
N GLU A 251 5.61 -6.70 -4.86
CA GLU A 251 4.49 -7.20 -4.05
C GLU A 251 3.14 -6.84 -4.67
N ALA A 252 2.98 -5.63 -5.21
CA ALA A 252 1.71 -5.18 -5.81
C ALA A 252 1.25 -6.03 -7.00
N LEU A 253 2.18 -6.61 -7.76
CA LEU A 253 1.91 -7.43 -8.94
C LEU A 253 2.08 -8.94 -8.70
N SER A 254 2.59 -9.34 -7.53
CA SER A 254 2.78 -10.75 -7.20
C SER A 254 1.52 -11.35 -6.58
N VAL A 255 1.28 -12.64 -6.80
CA VAL A 255 0.12 -13.37 -6.27
C VAL A 255 0.54 -14.74 -5.76
N ASP A 256 0.17 -15.03 -4.52
CA ASP A 256 0.44 -16.31 -3.86
C ASP A 256 -0.86 -17.11 -3.73
N LEU A 257 -0.83 -18.37 -4.18
CA LEU A 257 -1.94 -19.30 -4.08
C LEU A 257 -1.52 -20.53 -3.29
N ASP A 258 -2.09 -20.68 -2.10
CA ASP A 258 -1.91 -21.88 -1.27
C ASP A 258 -3.04 -22.90 -1.50
N ARG A 259 -2.83 -24.12 -1.00
CA ARG A 259 -3.85 -25.17 -1.08
C ARG A 259 -5.18 -24.75 -0.43
N ARG A 260 -5.13 -24.02 0.70
CA ARG A 260 -6.34 -23.64 1.45
C ARG A 260 -7.14 -22.60 0.66
N SER A 261 -6.48 -21.63 0.02
CA SER A 261 -7.15 -20.65 -0.84
C SER A 261 -7.79 -21.30 -2.05
N LEU A 262 -7.13 -22.28 -2.69
CA LEU A 262 -7.76 -23.03 -3.80
C LEU A 262 -8.98 -23.85 -3.36
N ASP A 263 -8.93 -24.48 -2.18
CA ASP A 263 -10.08 -25.21 -1.63
C ASP A 263 -11.22 -24.25 -1.23
N ARG A 264 -10.91 -23.06 -0.70
CA ARG A 264 -11.88 -21.97 -0.44
C ARG A 264 -12.49 -21.46 -1.75
N ALA A 265 -11.67 -21.16 -2.75
CA ALA A 265 -12.12 -20.71 -4.07
C ALA A 265 -13.09 -21.70 -4.72
N SER A 266 -12.83 -23.01 -4.60
CA SER A 266 -13.73 -24.06 -5.12
C SER A 266 -15.09 -24.09 -4.41
N ARG A 267 -15.12 -23.88 -3.09
CA ARG A 267 -16.37 -23.74 -2.32
C ARG A 267 -17.13 -22.49 -2.72
N ASN A 268 -16.44 -21.35 -2.80
CA ASN A 268 -17.00 -20.06 -3.20
C ASN A 268 -17.63 -20.13 -4.59
N LEU A 269 -16.95 -20.79 -5.53
CA LEU A 269 -17.46 -21.01 -6.88
C LEU A 269 -18.74 -21.85 -6.89
N THR A 270 -18.88 -22.80 -5.96
CA THR A 270 -20.08 -23.63 -5.83
C THR A 270 -21.24 -22.82 -5.23
N THR A 271 -20.97 -21.97 -4.25
CA THR A 271 -21.94 -21.00 -3.72
C THR A 271 -22.39 -20.04 -4.82
N LEU A 272 -21.45 -19.48 -5.57
CA LEU A 272 -21.70 -18.56 -6.68
C LEU A 272 -22.53 -19.25 -7.79
N SER A 273 -22.23 -20.50 -8.11
CA SER A 273 -23.04 -21.30 -9.04
C SER A 273 -24.49 -21.48 -8.58
N SER A 274 -24.71 -21.69 -7.28
CA SER A 274 -26.05 -21.80 -6.70
C SER A 274 -26.79 -20.45 -6.79
N GLN A 275 -26.11 -19.35 -6.48
CA GLN A 275 -26.68 -18.00 -6.58
C GLN A 275 -27.06 -17.64 -8.02
N VAL A 276 -26.21 -17.96 -9.00
CA VAL A 276 -26.51 -17.77 -10.43
C VAL A 276 -27.76 -18.56 -10.84
N ASN A 277 -27.89 -19.81 -10.38
CA ASN A 277 -29.07 -20.63 -10.68
C ASN A 277 -30.35 -20.07 -10.04
N LYS A 278 -30.27 -19.58 -8.79
CA LYS A 278 -31.39 -18.90 -8.12
C LYS A 278 -31.80 -17.63 -8.85
N LEU A 279 -30.84 -16.80 -9.23
CA LEU A 279 -31.10 -15.54 -9.93
C LEU A 279 -31.67 -15.78 -11.33
N LYS A 280 -31.24 -16.84 -12.02
CA LYS A 280 -31.83 -17.27 -13.30
C LYS A 280 -33.31 -17.65 -13.17
N GLN A 281 -33.71 -18.26 -12.05
CA GLN A 281 -35.10 -18.62 -11.78
C GLN A 281 -35.94 -17.42 -11.35
N ALA A 282 -35.36 -16.52 -10.55
CA ALA A 282 -36.07 -15.36 -10.00
C ALA A 282 -36.15 -14.18 -10.97
N ASP A 283 -35.04 -13.82 -11.62
CA ASP A 283 -34.92 -12.62 -12.45
C ASP A 283 -33.92 -12.81 -13.60
N LYS A 284 -34.37 -13.47 -14.66
CA LYS A 284 -33.59 -13.67 -15.89
C LYS A 284 -33.26 -12.34 -16.59
N SER A 285 -34.09 -11.31 -16.42
CA SER A 285 -33.96 -10.04 -17.13
C SER A 285 -32.65 -9.32 -16.81
N ARG A 286 -32.18 -9.40 -15.55
CA ARG A 286 -30.90 -8.86 -15.09
C ARG A 286 -29.70 -9.51 -15.75
N LEU A 287 -29.69 -10.84 -15.87
CA LEU A 287 -28.61 -11.57 -16.56
C LEU A 287 -28.59 -11.26 -18.06
N ASP A 288 -29.76 -11.13 -18.67
CA ASP A 288 -29.88 -10.76 -20.09
C ASP A 288 -29.48 -9.29 -20.34
N ALA A 289 -29.67 -8.40 -19.35
CA ALA A 289 -29.17 -7.02 -19.38
C ALA A 289 -27.64 -6.97 -19.23
N GLU A 290 -27.06 -7.74 -18.30
CA GLU A 290 -25.60 -7.88 -18.18
C GLU A 290 -25.01 -8.41 -19.49
N TYR A 291 -25.59 -9.47 -20.06
CA TYR A 291 -25.14 -10.03 -21.34
C TYR A 291 -25.13 -8.99 -22.45
N ARG A 292 -26.19 -8.18 -22.59
CA ARG A 292 -26.24 -7.10 -23.58
C ARG A 292 -25.14 -6.05 -23.37
N ARG A 293 -24.90 -5.62 -22.12
CA ARG A 293 -23.80 -4.70 -21.78
C ARG A 293 -22.43 -5.27 -22.16
N LEU A 294 -22.20 -6.56 -21.91
CA LEU A 294 -20.95 -7.23 -22.28
C LEU A 294 -20.76 -7.38 -23.80
N VAL A 295 -21.86 -7.40 -24.58
CA VAL A 295 -21.86 -7.53 -26.05
C VAL A 295 -21.70 -6.18 -26.74
N GLU A 296 -22.36 -5.13 -26.26
CA GLU A 296 -22.23 -3.75 -26.76
C GLU A 296 -20.82 -3.19 -26.59
N GLY A 297 -20.01 -3.86 -25.76
CA GLY A 297 -18.58 -3.63 -25.61
C GLY A 297 -18.29 -2.59 -24.53
N LEU A 298 -17.07 -2.65 -24.02
CA LEU A 298 -16.53 -1.76 -22.99
C LEU A 298 -16.30 -0.31 -23.48
N ARG A 299 -16.69 0.03 -24.72
CA ARG A 299 -16.32 1.29 -25.40
C ARG A 299 -17.10 2.53 -24.94
N SER A 300 -18.34 2.39 -24.48
CA SER A 300 -19.13 3.54 -23.97
C SER A 300 -18.97 3.76 -22.47
N SER A 301 -18.40 2.78 -21.78
CA SER A 301 -18.16 2.81 -20.34
C SER A 301 -16.71 2.46 -20.11
N ASN A 302 -15.83 3.48 -20.13
CA ASN A 302 -14.57 3.47 -19.39
C ASN A 302 -14.78 2.56 -18.18
N ALA A 303 -14.18 1.38 -18.12
CA ALA A 303 -14.52 0.35 -17.12
C ALA A 303 -14.13 0.70 -15.67
N VAL A 304 -13.81 1.98 -15.44
CA VAL A 304 -13.57 2.63 -14.14
C VAL A 304 -14.61 3.72 -13.85
N VAL A 305 -15.42 4.14 -14.84
CA VAL A 305 -16.69 4.84 -14.61
C VAL A 305 -17.73 3.76 -14.37
N ALA A 306 -17.91 3.43 -13.10
CA ALA A 306 -19.23 3.24 -12.52
C ALA A 306 -20.40 3.27 -13.53
N PRO A 307 -21.00 2.11 -13.88
CA PRO A 307 -22.23 2.13 -14.65
C PRO A 307 -23.26 2.90 -13.83
N THR A 308 -23.82 3.98 -14.39
CA THR A 308 -25.03 4.58 -13.85
C THR A 308 -26.04 3.46 -13.59
N TYR A 309 -26.34 3.14 -12.33
CA TYR A 309 -27.39 2.20 -12.01
C TYR A 309 -28.68 2.92 -12.34
N THR A 310 -29.26 2.62 -13.50
CA THR A 310 -30.61 3.07 -13.84
C THR A 310 -31.57 2.24 -13.01
N ASP A 311 -32.19 2.87 -12.01
CA ASP A 311 -33.25 2.22 -11.24
C ASP A 311 -34.36 1.77 -12.20
N PRO A 312 -34.74 0.48 -12.23
CA PRO A 312 -35.73 -0.07 -13.18
C PRO A 312 -37.11 0.59 -13.10
N THR A 313 -37.39 1.30 -12.01
CA THR A 313 -38.67 1.96 -11.72
C THR A 313 -38.67 3.45 -12.03
N THR A 314 -37.54 4.15 -11.86
CA THR A 314 -37.47 5.61 -12.04
C THR A 314 -36.65 6.07 -13.25
N ASN A 315 -35.96 5.16 -13.95
CA ASN A 315 -35.10 5.46 -15.10
C ASN A 315 -33.98 6.49 -14.83
N ASN A 316 -33.73 6.83 -13.55
CA ASN A 316 -32.70 7.77 -13.15
C ASN A 316 -31.35 7.07 -13.01
N ALA A 317 -30.31 7.70 -13.58
CA ALA A 317 -28.93 7.29 -13.46
C ALA A 317 -28.39 7.54 -12.04
N ILE A 318 -28.23 6.49 -11.24
CA ILE A 318 -27.56 6.55 -9.93
C ILE A 318 -26.05 6.42 -10.14
N ASP A 319 -25.29 7.38 -9.63
CA ASP A 319 -23.82 7.39 -9.71
C ASP A 319 -23.22 6.24 -8.89
N THR A 320 -22.65 5.23 -9.56
CA THR A 320 -21.98 4.09 -8.90
C THR A 320 -20.47 4.30 -8.75
N ALA A 321 -19.96 5.55 -8.83
CA ALA A 321 -18.54 5.88 -8.64
C ALA A 321 -17.98 5.40 -7.29
N ASN A 322 -18.88 5.16 -6.34
CA ASN A 322 -18.57 4.62 -5.01
C ASN A 322 -18.58 3.08 -4.94
N ASP A 323 -19.08 2.37 -5.94
CA ASP A 323 -19.09 0.90 -6.02
C ASP A 323 -17.86 0.32 -6.75
N ILE A 324 -16.85 1.15 -7.07
CA ILE A 324 -15.63 0.65 -7.71
C ILE A 324 -14.91 -0.27 -6.72
N LEU A 325 -14.77 -1.51 -7.16
CA LEU A 325 -14.70 -2.71 -6.33
C LEU A 325 -13.30 -3.07 -5.82
N ILE A 326 -12.27 -2.30 -6.17
CA ILE A 326 -10.90 -2.72 -6.55
C ILE A 326 -10.82 -2.66 -8.09
N ALA A 327 -9.81 -1.94 -8.58
CA ALA A 327 -9.60 -1.73 -10.00
C ALA A 327 -8.82 -2.92 -10.62
N ASN A 328 -8.74 -2.96 -11.95
CA ASN A 328 -8.06 -4.05 -12.65
C ASN A 328 -6.61 -4.19 -12.15
N PRO A 329 -6.12 -5.40 -11.79
CA PRO A 329 -4.70 -5.61 -11.46
C PRO A 329 -3.77 -5.32 -12.65
N VAL A 330 -4.33 -5.29 -13.86
CA VAL A 330 -3.61 -4.89 -15.07
C VAL A 330 -3.46 -3.38 -15.12
N LEU A 331 -2.28 -2.93 -15.57
CA LEU A 331 -1.99 -1.51 -15.72
C LEU A 331 -2.97 -0.89 -16.75
N PRO A 332 -3.38 0.39 -16.57
CA PRO A 332 -4.40 1.02 -17.40
C PRO A 332 -4.16 0.93 -18.92
N ASP A 333 -2.90 1.00 -19.37
CA ASP A 333 -2.54 0.94 -20.79
C ASP A 333 -2.54 -0.49 -21.36
N ASP A 334 -2.47 -1.49 -20.47
CA ASP A 334 -2.51 -2.92 -20.82
C ASP A 334 -3.93 -3.50 -20.72
N VAL A 335 -4.91 -2.68 -20.32
CA VAL A 335 -6.33 -3.05 -20.36
C VAL A 335 -6.75 -3.21 -21.81
N LEU A 336 -7.18 -4.41 -22.18
CA LEU A 336 -7.69 -4.68 -23.52
C LEU A 336 -8.97 -3.85 -23.77
N ASP A 337 -8.90 -2.91 -24.72
CA ASP A 337 -10.05 -2.17 -25.29
C ASP A 337 -10.97 -3.05 -26.18
N GLU A 338 -11.04 -4.33 -25.87
CA GLU A 338 -11.79 -5.32 -26.62
C GLU A 338 -13.00 -5.83 -25.83
N ALA A 339 -14.06 -6.19 -26.53
CA ALA A 339 -15.23 -6.80 -25.89
C ALA A 339 -14.86 -8.17 -25.31
N ILE A 340 -15.45 -8.48 -24.15
CA ILE A 340 -15.23 -9.75 -23.44
C ILE A 340 -15.56 -10.93 -24.38
N PRO A 341 -14.69 -11.96 -24.46
CA PRO A 341 -14.86 -13.10 -25.35
C PRO A 341 -16.20 -13.82 -25.15
N GLY A 342 -16.83 -14.23 -26.25
CA GLY A 342 -18.15 -14.89 -26.25
C GLY A 342 -18.24 -16.09 -25.31
N ASN A 343 -17.13 -16.83 -25.15
CA ASN A 343 -17.02 -18.03 -24.34
C ASN A 343 -17.30 -17.78 -22.84
N ILE A 344 -17.02 -16.58 -22.33
CA ILE A 344 -17.18 -16.23 -20.89
C ILE A 344 -18.29 -15.20 -20.63
N ARG A 345 -19.06 -14.80 -21.65
CA ARG A 345 -20.17 -13.83 -21.47
C ARG A 345 -21.28 -14.39 -20.58
N ARG A 346 -21.64 -15.66 -20.77
CA ARG A 346 -22.67 -16.31 -19.94
C ARG A 346 -22.07 -16.72 -18.59
N ALA A 347 -22.78 -16.39 -17.51
CA ALA A 347 -22.33 -16.69 -16.14
C ALA A 347 -22.06 -18.20 -15.94
N GLU A 348 -22.90 -19.09 -16.48
CA GLU A 348 -22.72 -20.55 -16.38
C GLU A 348 -21.41 -21.01 -17.03
N HIS A 349 -21.08 -20.46 -18.20
CA HIS A 349 -19.84 -20.81 -18.90
C HIS A 349 -18.63 -20.27 -18.16
N PHE A 350 -18.71 -19.07 -17.60
CA PHE A 350 -17.65 -18.49 -16.79
C PHE A 350 -17.40 -19.30 -15.50
N VAL A 351 -18.46 -19.71 -14.80
CA VAL A 351 -18.34 -20.59 -13.62
C VAL A 351 -17.71 -21.93 -14.01
N ALA A 352 -18.12 -22.54 -15.12
CA ALA A 352 -17.51 -23.77 -15.61
C ALA A 352 -16.03 -23.58 -16.00
N PHE A 353 -15.69 -22.45 -16.61
CA PHE A 353 -14.32 -22.07 -16.97
C PHE A 353 -13.44 -21.94 -15.72
N MET A 354 -13.88 -21.15 -14.72
CA MET A 354 -13.14 -20.99 -13.45
C MET A 354 -13.01 -22.32 -12.70
N ARG A 355 -14.02 -23.19 -12.75
CA ARG A 355 -13.95 -24.54 -12.14
C ARG A 355 -12.82 -25.37 -12.75
N ARG A 356 -12.68 -25.36 -14.08
CA ARG A 356 -11.60 -26.08 -14.79
C ARG A 356 -10.23 -25.52 -14.43
N LEU A 357 -10.10 -24.19 -14.37
CA LEU A 357 -8.86 -23.53 -13.98
C LEU A 357 -8.45 -23.88 -12.54
N ILE A 358 -9.37 -23.76 -11.57
CA ILE A 358 -9.10 -24.08 -10.16
C ILE A 358 -8.68 -25.54 -10.00
N GLU A 359 -9.35 -26.48 -10.68
CA GLU A 359 -8.99 -27.89 -10.59
C GLU A 359 -7.63 -28.19 -11.22
N TYR A 360 -7.28 -27.53 -12.33
CA TYR A 360 -5.94 -27.60 -12.90
C TYR A 360 -4.87 -27.08 -11.92
N LEU A 361 -5.09 -25.92 -11.29
CA LEU A 361 -4.17 -25.36 -10.29
C LEU A 361 -4.03 -26.30 -9.07
N ARG A 362 -5.12 -26.91 -8.61
CA ARG A 362 -5.10 -27.92 -7.53
C ARG A 362 -4.33 -29.19 -7.89
N GLN A 363 -4.24 -29.53 -9.17
CA GLN A 363 -3.41 -30.64 -9.63
C GLN A 363 -1.94 -30.22 -9.74
N ARG A 364 -1.67 -29.02 -10.26
CA ARG A 364 -0.30 -28.48 -10.41
C ARG A 364 0.39 -28.18 -9.08
N ILE A 365 -0.33 -27.78 -8.04
CA ILE A 365 0.26 -27.51 -6.71
C ILE A 365 0.72 -28.78 -5.97
N ARG A 366 0.40 -29.99 -6.48
CA ARG A 366 0.73 -31.28 -5.82
C ARG A 366 2.12 -31.83 -6.18
N VAL A 367 2.96 -31.02 -6.80
CA VAL A 367 4.34 -31.40 -7.14
C VAL A 367 5.14 -31.64 -5.85
N ARG A 368 6.17 -32.49 -5.90
CA ARG A 368 7.03 -32.83 -4.74
C ARG A 368 8.39 -32.13 -4.74
N GLN A 369 8.75 -31.49 -5.85
CA GLN A 369 10.00 -30.76 -6.02
C GLN A 369 9.70 -29.30 -6.36
N VAL A 370 10.66 -28.42 -6.12
CA VAL A 370 10.51 -27.02 -6.51
C VAL A 370 10.56 -26.95 -8.04
N GLU A 371 9.51 -26.42 -8.65
CA GLU A 371 9.44 -26.18 -10.09
C GLU A 371 9.39 -24.67 -10.35
N SER A 372 10.14 -24.21 -11.35
CA SER A 372 10.05 -22.83 -11.85
C SER A 372 9.69 -22.85 -13.34
N GLU A 373 8.71 -22.04 -13.73
CA GLU A 373 8.20 -21.97 -15.09
C GLU A 373 8.00 -20.51 -15.51
N THR A 374 8.14 -20.22 -16.81
CA THR A 374 7.74 -18.93 -17.37
C THR A 374 6.23 -18.91 -17.60
N PRO A 375 5.58 -17.74 -17.54
CA PRO A 375 4.14 -17.61 -17.83
C PRO A 375 3.75 -18.24 -19.18
N GLN A 376 4.58 -18.06 -20.21
CA GLN A 376 4.34 -18.66 -21.54
C GLN A 376 4.37 -20.19 -21.52
N ALA A 377 5.34 -20.79 -20.83
CA ALA A 377 5.43 -22.25 -20.70
C ALA A 377 4.21 -22.79 -19.94
N PHE A 378 3.82 -22.12 -18.85
CA PHE A 378 2.63 -22.47 -18.09
C PHE A 378 1.35 -22.39 -18.94
N LEU A 379 1.15 -21.31 -19.70
CA LEU A 379 0.02 -21.16 -20.61
C LEU A 379 -0.01 -22.24 -21.69
N HIS A 380 1.16 -22.66 -22.20
CA HIS A 380 1.24 -23.75 -23.18
C HIS A 380 0.84 -25.09 -22.56
N HIS A 381 1.35 -25.43 -21.38
CA HIS A 381 0.99 -26.64 -20.64
C HIS A 381 -0.51 -26.66 -20.28
N LEU A 382 -1.04 -25.50 -19.88
CA LEU A 382 -2.45 -25.33 -19.58
C LEU A 382 -3.31 -25.56 -20.83
N HIS A 383 -2.91 -25.02 -21.99
CA HIS A 383 -3.61 -25.27 -23.24
C HIS A 383 -3.58 -26.76 -23.64
N GLN A 384 -2.44 -27.43 -23.50
CA GLN A 384 -2.31 -28.86 -23.81
C GLN A 384 -3.15 -29.75 -22.87
N ALA A 385 -3.22 -29.43 -21.58
CA ALA A 385 -3.87 -30.26 -20.58
C ALA A 385 -5.40 -30.09 -20.55
N ILE A 386 -5.90 -28.84 -20.63
CA ILE A 386 -7.33 -28.54 -20.46
C ILE A 386 -7.98 -27.89 -21.68
N ASN A 387 -7.25 -27.72 -22.79
CA ASN A 387 -7.70 -27.06 -24.02
C ASN A 387 -8.37 -25.71 -23.76
N MET A 388 -7.76 -24.92 -22.86
CA MET A 388 -8.28 -23.62 -22.47
C MET A 388 -7.59 -22.52 -23.29
N GLU A 389 -8.36 -21.57 -23.78
CA GLU A 389 -7.86 -20.44 -24.55
C GLU A 389 -7.26 -19.37 -23.64
N ILE A 390 -6.19 -18.70 -24.10
CA ILE A 390 -5.50 -17.63 -23.36
C ILE A 390 -6.37 -16.37 -23.31
N LYS A 391 -7.09 -16.05 -24.39
CA LYS A 391 -7.83 -14.79 -24.52
C LYS A 391 -8.89 -14.61 -23.41
N PRO A 392 -9.74 -15.60 -23.07
CA PRO A 392 -10.65 -15.50 -21.93
C PRO A 392 -9.96 -15.27 -20.57
N MET A 393 -8.75 -15.79 -20.35
CA MET A 393 -8.03 -15.62 -19.09
C MET A 393 -7.70 -14.14 -18.79
N LYS A 394 -7.38 -13.36 -19.83
CA LYS A 394 -7.11 -11.92 -19.71
C LYS A 394 -8.29 -11.11 -19.17
N PHE A 395 -9.52 -11.64 -19.27
CA PHE A 395 -10.74 -10.96 -18.81
C PHE A 395 -11.31 -11.59 -17.53
N CYS A 396 -10.63 -12.55 -16.90
CA CYS A 396 -11.13 -13.26 -15.72
C CYS A 396 -11.52 -12.30 -14.58
N TYR A 397 -10.62 -11.37 -14.23
CA TYR A 397 -10.87 -10.40 -13.18
C TYR A 397 -12.09 -9.51 -13.47
N THR A 398 -12.10 -8.87 -14.63
CA THR A 398 -13.19 -7.97 -15.06
C THR A 398 -14.54 -8.71 -15.10
N ARG A 399 -14.55 -9.96 -15.60
CA ARG A 399 -15.76 -10.78 -15.67
C ARG A 399 -16.25 -11.18 -14.29
N LEU A 400 -15.37 -11.57 -13.37
CA LEU A 400 -15.71 -11.92 -12.00
C LEU A 400 -16.33 -10.71 -11.28
N ASN A 401 -15.70 -9.54 -11.38
CA ASN A 401 -16.22 -8.31 -10.78
C ASN A 401 -17.58 -7.90 -11.34
N SER A 402 -17.79 -8.01 -12.65
CA SER A 402 -19.12 -7.80 -13.27
C SER A 402 -20.16 -8.76 -12.70
N LEU A 403 -19.79 -10.03 -12.53
CA LEU A 403 -20.69 -11.06 -12.01
C LEU A 403 -21.04 -10.84 -10.55
N LEU A 404 -20.06 -10.52 -9.69
CA LEU A 404 -20.27 -10.22 -8.27
C LEU A 404 -21.18 -8.99 -8.08
N ARG A 405 -21.06 -7.97 -8.93
CA ARG A 405 -22.00 -6.82 -8.94
C ARG A 405 -23.41 -7.24 -9.37
N THR A 406 -23.53 -8.03 -10.43
CA THR A 406 -24.83 -8.48 -10.94
C THR A 406 -25.57 -9.37 -9.94
N LEU A 407 -24.83 -10.17 -9.17
CA LEU A 407 -25.35 -11.00 -8.08
C LEU A 407 -25.61 -10.21 -6.78
N GLU A 408 -25.29 -8.91 -6.73
CA GLU A 408 -25.48 -8.04 -5.56
C GLU A 408 -24.81 -8.59 -4.30
N VAL A 409 -23.62 -9.20 -4.45
CA VAL A 409 -22.86 -9.80 -3.34
C VAL A 409 -22.30 -8.71 -2.45
N THR A 410 -22.71 -8.71 -1.18
CA THR A 410 -22.27 -7.74 -0.16
C THR A 410 -20.96 -8.16 0.51
N ASN A 411 -20.80 -9.45 0.84
CA ASN A 411 -19.61 -9.98 1.52
C ASN A 411 -18.55 -10.35 0.49
N LEU A 412 -17.60 -9.45 0.22
CA LEU A 412 -16.51 -9.72 -0.73
C LEU A 412 -15.40 -10.56 -0.13
N GLU A 413 -15.14 -10.42 1.17
CA GLU A 413 -14.08 -11.17 1.88
C GLU A 413 -14.22 -12.67 1.67
N GLU A 414 -15.46 -13.17 1.68
CA GLU A 414 -15.75 -14.58 1.40
C GLU A 414 -15.23 -15.00 0.03
N TYR A 415 -15.16 -14.10 -0.95
CA TYR A 415 -14.71 -14.34 -2.32
C TYR A 415 -13.25 -13.93 -2.59
N ASN A 416 -12.47 -13.46 -1.60
CA ASN A 416 -11.07 -13.03 -1.80
C ASN A 416 -10.23 -14.12 -2.50
N SER A 417 -10.29 -15.36 -2.01
CA SER A 417 -9.57 -16.48 -2.65
C SER A 417 -9.98 -16.75 -4.10
N LEU A 418 -11.21 -16.39 -4.50
CA LEU A 418 -11.65 -16.50 -5.91
C LEU A 418 -11.14 -15.32 -6.73
N THR A 419 -11.07 -14.13 -6.14
CA THR A 419 -10.44 -12.93 -6.71
C THR A 419 -8.95 -13.16 -6.93
N ASP A 420 -8.22 -13.76 -5.99
CA ASP A 420 -6.79 -14.07 -6.14
C ASP A 420 -6.52 -15.01 -7.33
N VAL A 421 -7.38 -16.02 -7.52
CA VAL A 421 -7.30 -16.92 -8.69
C VAL A 421 -7.60 -16.15 -9.99
N ALA A 422 -8.54 -15.20 -9.98
CA ALA A 422 -8.84 -14.37 -11.14
C ALA A 422 -7.73 -13.37 -11.45
N ASP A 423 -7.09 -12.80 -10.42
CA ASP A 423 -5.90 -11.94 -10.52
C ASP A 423 -4.74 -12.71 -11.13
N PHE A 424 -4.42 -13.88 -10.57
CA PHE A 424 -3.43 -14.81 -11.11
C PHE A 424 -3.68 -15.12 -12.59
N ALA A 425 -4.91 -15.52 -12.95
CA ALA A 425 -5.25 -15.84 -14.34
C ALA A 425 -5.07 -14.65 -15.28
N THR A 426 -5.42 -13.47 -14.82
CA THR A 426 -5.34 -12.23 -15.60
C THR A 426 -3.89 -11.81 -15.80
N LEU A 427 -3.07 -11.85 -14.75
CA LEU A 427 -1.65 -11.47 -14.79
C LEU A 427 -0.83 -12.43 -15.66
N VAL A 428 -0.97 -13.74 -15.45
CA VAL A 428 -0.28 -14.77 -16.25
C VAL A 428 -0.62 -14.67 -17.73
N ALA A 429 -1.87 -14.34 -18.06
CA ALA A 429 -2.30 -14.21 -19.44
C ALA A 429 -1.85 -12.89 -20.10
N THR A 430 -1.65 -11.83 -19.32
CA THR A 430 -1.34 -10.48 -19.81
C THR A 430 0.15 -10.26 -19.95
N TYR A 431 0.93 -10.56 -18.90
CA TYR A 431 2.36 -10.32 -18.88
C TYR A 431 3.15 -11.58 -19.21
N ALA A 432 3.84 -11.55 -20.35
CA ALA A 432 4.69 -12.64 -20.80
C ALA A 432 6.14 -12.55 -20.28
N GLU A 433 6.62 -11.35 -20.02
CA GLU A 433 7.97 -11.03 -19.58
C GLU A 433 7.94 -10.37 -18.19
N GLY A 434 9.03 -10.48 -17.43
CA GLY A 434 9.14 -9.87 -16.10
C GLY A 434 8.44 -10.64 -14.97
N PHE A 435 7.84 -11.80 -15.25
CA PHE A 435 7.19 -12.66 -14.25
C PHE A 435 7.74 -14.09 -14.27
N MET A 436 7.70 -14.74 -13.11
CA MET A 436 8.07 -16.15 -12.95
C MET A 436 7.06 -16.86 -12.06
N LEU A 437 6.70 -18.09 -12.45
CA LEU A 437 5.88 -18.98 -11.65
C LEU A 437 6.81 -19.91 -10.87
N ILE A 438 6.66 -19.92 -9.55
CA ILE A 438 7.43 -20.75 -8.64
C ILE A 438 6.44 -21.62 -7.85
N ILE A 439 6.66 -22.94 -7.89
CA ILE A 439 5.87 -23.90 -7.13
C ILE A 439 6.75 -24.48 -6.04
N GLU A 440 6.48 -24.10 -4.80
CA GLU A 440 7.20 -24.58 -3.62
C GLU A 440 6.34 -25.62 -2.90
N PRO A 441 6.78 -26.89 -2.79
CA PRO A 441 5.96 -27.94 -2.19
C PRO A 441 6.05 -28.02 -0.66
N PHE A 442 7.09 -27.45 -0.08
CA PHE A 442 7.36 -27.45 1.36
C PHE A 442 7.66 -26.03 1.81
N ASP A 443 7.16 -25.67 2.99
CA ASP A 443 7.58 -24.46 3.65
C ASP A 443 9.06 -24.57 4.04
N SER A 444 9.86 -23.60 3.61
CA SER A 444 11.30 -23.57 3.82
C SER A 444 11.70 -23.46 5.30
N ALA A 445 10.80 -22.99 6.17
CA ALA A 445 11.06 -22.88 7.61
C ALA A 445 10.73 -24.16 8.39
N SER A 446 9.58 -24.79 8.10
CA SER A 446 9.07 -25.93 8.89
C SER A 446 9.33 -27.30 8.28
N GLY A 447 9.65 -27.36 6.98
CA GLY A 447 9.73 -28.63 6.23
C GLY A 447 8.40 -29.37 6.14
N VAL A 448 7.31 -28.73 6.57
CA VAL A 448 5.95 -29.27 6.43
C VAL A 448 5.53 -29.14 4.98
N HIS A 449 4.85 -30.17 4.49
CA HIS A 449 4.27 -30.17 3.15
C HIS A 449 3.08 -29.21 3.10
N ASP A 450 3.36 -27.95 2.82
CA ASP A 450 2.38 -26.89 2.58
C ASP A 450 2.68 -26.24 1.23
N PRO A 451 2.07 -26.73 0.14
CA PRO A 451 2.50 -26.34 -1.17
C PRO A 451 1.89 -24.97 -1.54
N VAL A 452 2.74 -24.09 -2.06
CA VAL A 452 2.42 -22.72 -2.47
C VAL A 452 2.80 -22.54 -3.94
N LEU A 453 1.89 -21.94 -4.70
CA LEU A 453 2.11 -21.54 -6.08
C LEU A 453 2.18 -20.02 -6.12
N GLN A 454 3.36 -19.48 -6.40
CA GLN A 454 3.63 -18.06 -6.40
C GLN A 454 3.89 -17.56 -7.82
N LEU A 455 3.12 -16.56 -8.24
CA LEU A 455 3.44 -15.73 -9.39
C LEU A 455 4.22 -14.52 -8.89
N SER A 456 5.55 -14.55 -9.06
CA SER A 456 6.43 -13.44 -8.67
C SER A 456 6.63 -12.47 -9.83
N CYS A 457 6.39 -11.19 -9.58
CA CYS A 457 6.91 -10.12 -10.42
C CYS A 457 8.41 -9.94 -10.15
N LEU A 458 9.23 -9.92 -11.19
CA LEU A 458 10.68 -9.71 -11.10
C LEU A 458 11.10 -8.31 -11.58
N ASP A 459 10.20 -7.61 -12.27
CA ASP A 459 10.45 -6.31 -12.85
C ASP A 459 9.60 -5.23 -12.17
N ALA A 460 10.20 -4.51 -11.23
CA ALA A 460 9.57 -3.39 -10.54
C ALA A 460 9.24 -2.21 -11.48
N SER A 461 9.90 -2.10 -12.65
CA SER A 461 9.66 -1.01 -13.59
C SER A 461 8.23 -1.02 -14.14
N LEU A 462 7.60 -2.20 -14.23
CA LEU A 462 6.23 -2.34 -14.73
C LEU A 462 5.23 -1.53 -13.89
N ALA A 463 5.28 -1.64 -12.56
CA ALA A 463 4.30 -0.98 -11.68
C ALA A 463 4.51 0.55 -11.60
N ILE A 464 5.76 1.02 -11.62
CA ILE A 464 6.08 2.45 -11.49
C ILE A 464 5.96 3.21 -12.81
N ARG A 465 6.08 2.53 -13.96
CA ARG A 465 6.10 3.16 -15.29
C ARG A 465 4.94 4.12 -15.55
N PRO A 466 3.65 3.79 -15.24
CA PRO A 466 2.56 4.73 -15.44
C PRO A 466 2.67 6.00 -14.60
N VAL A 467 3.36 5.95 -13.46
CA VAL A 467 3.60 7.13 -12.61
C VAL A 467 4.57 8.07 -13.31
N PHE A 468 5.68 7.55 -13.86
CA PHE A 468 6.66 8.36 -14.59
C PHE A 468 6.11 8.91 -15.92
N GLU A 469 5.32 8.13 -16.65
CA GLU A 469 4.73 8.59 -17.92
C GLU A 469 3.61 9.63 -17.71
N ARG A 470 2.90 9.56 -16.58
CA ARG A 470 1.76 10.44 -16.30
C ARG A 470 2.16 11.77 -15.68
N PHE A 471 3.07 11.76 -14.71
CA PHE A 471 3.41 12.94 -13.92
C PHE A 471 4.71 13.56 -14.42
N SER A 472 4.69 14.88 -14.62
CA SER A 472 5.84 15.62 -15.18
C SER A 472 7.05 15.60 -14.23
N SER A 473 6.82 15.69 -12.91
CA SER A 473 7.89 15.74 -11.92
C SER A 473 7.62 14.74 -10.80
N VAL A 474 8.50 13.74 -10.73
CA VAL A 474 8.50 12.70 -9.69
C VAL A 474 9.82 12.80 -8.95
N ILE A 475 9.74 13.08 -7.65
CA ILE A 475 10.88 13.27 -6.75
C ILE A 475 10.99 12.03 -5.88
N ILE A 476 12.08 11.28 -6.03
CA ILE A 476 12.41 10.14 -5.19
C ILE A 476 13.47 10.60 -4.20
N THR A 477 13.18 10.47 -2.92
CA THR A 477 14.12 10.89 -1.89
C THR A 477 14.13 9.95 -0.70
N SER A 478 15.31 9.61 -0.21
CA SER A 478 15.51 8.84 1.03
C SER A 478 16.92 9.11 1.58
N GLY A 479 17.10 8.91 2.88
CA GLY A 479 18.41 9.04 3.51
C GLY A 479 19.32 7.83 3.36
N THR A 480 18.85 6.78 2.68
CA THR A 480 19.57 5.49 2.55
C THR A 480 19.61 4.97 1.11
N LEU A 481 19.55 5.86 0.10
CA LEU A 481 19.64 5.49 -1.32
C LEU A 481 21.09 5.25 -1.76
N SER A 482 21.74 4.24 -1.20
CA SER A 482 23.13 3.91 -1.53
C SER A 482 23.24 2.50 -2.11
N PRO A 483 23.82 2.31 -3.32
CA PRO A 483 24.28 3.35 -4.26
C PRO A 483 23.14 3.95 -5.10
N ILE A 484 23.13 5.28 -5.26
CA ILE A 484 22.06 6.00 -5.97
C ILE A 484 21.92 5.60 -7.45
N ASP A 485 23.01 5.12 -8.08
CA ASP A 485 23.03 4.67 -9.49
C ASP A 485 22.24 3.38 -9.75
N LEU A 486 21.87 2.62 -8.72
CA LEU A 486 21.16 1.35 -8.87
C LEU A 486 19.69 1.56 -9.27
N TYR A 487 19.01 2.50 -8.61
CA TYR A 487 17.56 2.71 -8.77
C TYR A 487 17.13 3.12 -10.18
N PRO A 488 17.84 4.00 -10.92
CA PRO A 488 17.52 4.30 -12.31
C PRO A 488 17.53 3.06 -13.21
N ARG A 489 18.46 2.12 -12.96
CA ARG A 489 18.57 0.87 -13.72
C ARG A 489 17.47 -0.13 -13.35
N LEU A 490 17.14 -0.21 -12.07
CA LEU A 490 16.13 -1.12 -11.55
C LEU A 490 14.72 -0.70 -11.97
N LEU A 491 14.40 0.59 -11.84
CA LEU A 491 13.07 1.15 -12.14
C LEU A 491 12.94 1.62 -13.60
N ASN A 492 14.00 1.45 -14.41
CA ASN A 492 14.08 1.80 -15.83
C ASN A 492 13.63 3.25 -16.15
N PHE A 493 14.21 4.23 -15.45
CA PHE A 493 13.93 5.65 -15.67
C PHE A 493 15.21 6.49 -15.63
N ASN A 494 15.17 7.66 -16.28
CA ASN A 494 16.31 8.58 -16.36
C ASN A 494 16.01 9.86 -15.58
N PRO A 495 16.52 10.03 -14.35
CA PRO A 495 16.34 11.28 -13.61
C PRO A 495 17.18 12.39 -14.22
N VAL A 496 16.65 13.62 -14.22
CA VAL A 496 17.38 14.83 -14.64
C VAL A 496 18.48 15.15 -13.64
N ILE A 497 18.18 14.95 -12.35
CA ILE A 497 19.09 15.23 -11.24
C ILE A 497 19.22 13.98 -10.38
N ARG A 498 20.47 13.65 -10.06
CA ARG A 498 20.87 12.55 -9.20
C ARG A 498 21.98 13.05 -8.28
N GLU A 499 21.63 13.37 -7.05
CA GLU A 499 22.60 13.96 -6.12
C GLU A 499 22.53 13.28 -4.76
N SER A 500 23.70 13.02 -4.19
CA SER A 500 23.88 12.51 -2.84
C SER A 500 24.55 13.57 -1.99
N LEU A 501 23.82 14.05 -0.98
CA LEU A 501 24.28 15.13 -0.13
C LEU A 501 24.95 14.56 1.12
N PRO A 502 26.24 14.84 1.38
CA PRO A 502 26.88 14.35 2.58
C PRO A 502 26.34 15.04 3.83
N MET A 503 26.36 14.35 4.97
CA MET A 503 26.03 14.98 6.25
C MET A 503 27.20 15.82 6.74
N SER A 504 27.12 17.16 6.71
CA SER A 504 28.11 18.00 7.39
C SER A 504 27.75 18.14 8.86
N VAL A 505 28.36 17.30 9.71
CA VAL A 505 28.24 17.45 11.15
C VAL A 505 29.43 18.26 11.67
N TYR A 506 29.18 19.35 12.39
CA TYR A 506 30.25 20.13 13.04
C TYR A 506 31.05 19.33 14.10
N ARG A 507 30.49 18.20 14.56
CA ARG A 507 31.11 17.25 15.49
C ARG A 507 30.98 15.85 14.90
N SER A 508 31.95 14.97 15.13
CA SER A 508 31.81 13.54 14.84
C SER A 508 30.76 12.92 15.76
N SER A 509 29.47 13.10 15.44
CA SER A 509 28.34 12.63 16.24
C SER A 509 28.03 11.15 16.03
N ILE A 510 28.63 10.52 15.01
CA ILE A 510 28.45 9.11 14.67
C ILE A 510 29.83 8.48 14.52
N CYS A 511 30.03 7.34 15.19
CA CYS A 511 31.27 6.56 15.13
C CYS A 511 30.94 5.15 14.61
N PRO A 512 30.96 4.92 13.29
CA PRO A 512 30.78 3.58 12.74
C PRO A 512 32.00 2.72 13.05
N LEU A 513 31.78 1.55 13.65
CA LEU A 513 32.83 0.59 13.96
C LEU A 513 32.47 -0.78 13.37
N VAL A 514 33.38 -1.35 12.58
CA VAL A 514 33.24 -2.71 12.04
C VAL A 514 34.12 -3.64 12.87
N ILE A 515 33.48 -4.51 13.67
CA ILE A 515 34.17 -5.45 14.54
C ILE A 515 34.38 -6.76 13.77
N THR A 516 35.62 -7.02 13.37
CA THR A 516 35.95 -8.22 12.55
C THR A 516 36.42 -9.41 13.38
N ARG A 517 36.88 -9.19 14.62
CA ARG A 517 37.48 -10.22 15.48
C ARG A 517 37.05 -10.05 16.93
N GLY A 518 36.89 -11.17 17.62
CA GLY A 518 36.59 -11.22 19.05
C GLY A 518 37.83 -11.01 19.91
N SER A 519 37.64 -11.01 21.23
CA SER A 519 38.72 -10.95 22.23
C SER A 519 39.71 -12.13 22.11
N ASP A 520 39.25 -13.24 21.55
CA ASP A 520 40.01 -14.47 21.29
C ASP A 520 40.70 -14.48 19.91
N GLN A 521 40.67 -13.36 19.17
CA GLN A 521 41.16 -13.22 17.80
C GLN A 521 40.43 -14.08 16.75
N MET A 522 39.35 -14.78 17.12
CA MET A 522 38.54 -15.52 16.17
C MET A 522 37.67 -14.57 15.34
N PRO A 523 37.42 -14.88 14.06
CA PRO A 523 36.56 -14.06 13.22
C PRO A 523 35.14 -14.06 13.76
N VAL A 524 34.56 -12.86 13.91
CA VAL A 524 33.16 -12.69 14.30
C VAL A 524 32.35 -12.56 13.01
N SER A 525 31.51 -13.56 12.72
CA SER A 525 30.82 -13.66 11.44
C SER A 525 29.52 -14.46 11.57
N THR A 526 28.46 -13.99 10.91
CA THR A 526 27.18 -14.73 10.77
C THR A 526 27.08 -15.45 9.43
N LYS A 527 28.20 -15.80 8.78
CA LYS A 527 28.21 -16.71 7.61
C LYS A 527 27.60 -18.06 7.99
N PHE A 528 26.84 -18.66 7.08
CA PHE A 528 26.07 -19.89 7.34
C PHE A 528 26.88 -20.98 8.03
N ASP A 529 28.08 -21.27 7.54
CA ASP A 529 28.97 -22.31 8.08
C ASP A 529 29.48 -22.03 9.51
N LEU A 530 29.56 -20.75 9.90
CA LEU A 530 30.10 -20.29 11.20
C LEU A 530 29.00 -19.97 12.22
N ARG A 531 27.71 -20.03 11.84
CA ARG A 531 26.59 -19.67 12.72
C ARG A 531 26.43 -20.61 13.91
N ASP A 532 26.87 -21.85 13.75
CA ASP A 532 26.69 -22.91 14.74
C ASP A 532 27.92 -23.05 15.66
N ASP A 533 29.00 -22.34 15.36
CA ASP A 533 30.21 -22.34 16.16
C ASP A 533 30.00 -21.62 17.50
N LEU A 534 30.12 -22.38 18.59
CA LEU A 534 29.98 -21.87 19.96
C LEU A 534 30.95 -20.73 20.29
N SER A 535 32.12 -20.68 19.64
CA SER A 535 33.10 -19.59 19.79
C SER A 535 32.53 -18.25 19.31
N VAL A 536 31.87 -18.22 18.15
CA VAL A 536 31.23 -17.03 17.58
C VAL A 536 30.10 -16.54 18.47
N VAL A 537 29.26 -17.47 18.94
CA VAL A 537 28.14 -17.18 19.86
C VAL A 537 28.65 -16.54 21.15
N ARG A 538 29.74 -17.10 21.72
CA ARG A 538 30.38 -16.56 22.92
C ARG A 538 30.96 -15.16 22.66
N ASN A 539 31.60 -14.94 21.51
CA ASN A 539 32.19 -13.65 21.15
C ASN A 539 31.13 -12.56 21.00
N TYR A 540 29.98 -12.84 20.37
CA TYR A 540 28.87 -11.88 20.35
C TYR A 540 28.30 -11.61 21.75
N GLY A 541 28.24 -12.63 22.62
CA GLY A 541 27.80 -12.46 24.00
C GLY A 541 28.75 -11.58 24.82
N THR A 542 30.07 -11.76 24.64
CA THR A 542 31.10 -10.91 25.27
C THR A 542 31.01 -9.48 24.75
N LEU A 543 30.88 -9.30 23.43
CA LEU A 543 30.71 -7.98 22.82
C LEU A 543 29.47 -7.27 23.37
N LEU A 544 28.33 -7.97 23.46
CA LEU A 544 27.11 -7.42 24.03
C LEU A 544 27.31 -6.97 25.48
N LEU A 545 27.99 -7.77 26.30
CA LEU A 545 28.28 -7.44 27.69
C LEU A 545 29.17 -6.21 27.83
N GLU A 546 30.25 -6.13 27.05
CA GLU A 546 31.18 -5.00 27.07
C GLU A 546 30.50 -3.71 26.61
N MET A 547 29.74 -3.78 25.50
CA MET A 547 28.99 -2.64 25.00
C MET A 547 27.88 -2.23 25.96
N ALA A 548 27.19 -3.17 26.62
CA ALA A 548 26.14 -2.86 27.58
C ALA A 548 26.68 -2.19 28.84
N ALA A 549 27.92 -2.50 29.24
CA ALA A 549 28.60 -1.84 30.36
C ALA A 549 29.07 -0.41 30.01
N CYS A 550 29.48 -0.17 28.76
CA CYS A 550 30.01 1.12 28.33
C CYS A 550 28.94 2.12 27.86
N THR A 551 27.84 1.65 27.27
CA THR A 551 26.82 2.52 26.67
C THR A 551 25.82 3.00 27.72
N PRO A 552 25.54 4.31 27.83
CA PRO A 552 24.46 4.81 28.68
C PRO A 552 23.08 4.46 28.09
N ASP A 553 22.06 4.43 28.94
CA ASP A 553 20.64 4.35 28.54
C ASP A 553 20.30 3.15 27.63
N GLY A 554 20.02 3.39 26.35
CA GLY A 554 19.47 2.40 25.43
C GLY A 554 20.49 1.79 24.46
N MET A 555 20.32 0.50 24.16
CA MET A 555 21.00 -0.21 23.08
C MET A 555 19.97 -0.94 22.21
N VAL A 556 20.17 -0.95 20.90
CA VAL A 556 19.36 -1.75 19.97
C VAL A 556 20.28 -2.72 19.25
N CYS A 557 19.93 -4.01 19.27
CA CYS A 557 20.68 -5.06 18.59
C CYS A 557 19.81 -5.68 17.51
N PHE A 558 20.27 -5.63 16.26
CA PHE A 558 19.59 -6.20 15.13
C PHE A 558 20.19 -7.57 14.78
N PHE A 559 19.32 -8.57 14.65
CA PHE A 559 19.65 -9.92 14.21
C PHE A 559 19.21 -10.13 12.75
N PRO A 560 19.86 -11.02 11.99
CA PRO A 560 19.49 -11.30 10.60
C PRO A 560 18.16 -12.06 10.43
N SER A 561 17.71 -12.79 11.46
CA SER A 561 16.43 -13.51 11.41
C SER A 561 15.93 -13.87 12.80
N TYR A 562 14.61 -14.05 12.94
CA TYR A 562 13.99 -14.52 14.20
C TYR A 562 14.54 -15.89 14.62
N LEU A 563 14.70 -16.83 13.67
CA LEU A 563 15.23 -18.16 13.97
C LEU A 563 16.65 -18.09 14.57
N TYR A 564 17.50 -17.22 14.02
CA TYR A 564 18.85 -17.05 14.54
C TYR A 564 18.84 -16.34 15.90
N MET A 565 18.00 -15.32 16.07
CA MET A 565 17.81 -14.63 17.34
C MET A 565 17.38 -15.60 18.46
N GLU A 566 16.35 -16.42 18.23
CA GLU A 566 15.86 -17.41 19.20
C GLU A 566 16.96 -18.42 19.57
N LYS A 567 17.69 -18.93 18.57
CA LYS A 567 18.81 -19.88 18.79
C LYS A 567 19.91 -19.27 19.65
N ILE A 568 20.33 -18.04 19.33
CA ILE A 568 21.41 -17.35 20.05
C ILE A 568 20.98 -16.98 21.48
N ILE A 569 19.76 -16.50 21.66
CA ILE A 569 19.22 -16.19 23.00
C ILE A 569 19.16 -17.45 23.87
N GLY A 570 18.68 -18.58 23.32
CA GLY A 570 18.68 -19.85 24.05
C GLY A 570 20.08 -20.32 24.46
N GLN A 571 21.06 -20.16 23.58
CA GLN A 571 22.46 -20.46 23.89
C GLN A 571 23.04 -19.50 24.93
N TRP A 572 22.75 -18.19 24.85
CA TRP A 572 23.21 -17.19 25.82
C TRP A 572 22.59 -17.36 27.21
N ASP A 573 21.37 -17.87 27.31
CA ASP A 573 20.78 -18.23 28.59
C ASP A 573 21.53 -19.41 29.22
N SER A 574 21.82 -20.46 28.44
CA SER A 574 22.57 -21.63 28.92
C SER A 574 23.99 -21.28 29.38
N LEU A 575 24.64 -20.32 28.71
CA LEU A 575 25.96 -19.79 29.06
C LEU A 575 25.92 -18.76 30.21
N GLY A 576 24.74 -18.36 30.69
CA GLY A 576 24.57 -17.35 31.73
C GLY A 576 24.93 -15.92 31.31
N VAL A 577 25.07 -15.65 30.01
CA VAL A 577 25.37 -14.31 29.47
C VAL A 577 24.21 -13.36 29.74
N LEU A 578 22.96 -13.79 29.50
CA LEU A 578 21.78 -12.94 29.68
C LEU A 578 21.62 -12.45 31.12
N LYS A 579 21.90 -13.31 32.11
CA LYS A 579 21.85 -12.93 33.54
C LYS A 579 22.83 -11.81 33.87
N ARG A 580 24.01 -11.81 33.24
CA ARG A 580 25.03 -10.76 33.37
C ARG A 580 24.67 -9.49 32.61
N VAL A 581 23.96 -9.61 31.49
CA VAL A 581 23.44 -8.44 30.77
C VAL A 581 22.33 -7.78 31.60
N LEU A 582 21.43 -8.56 32.19
CA LEU A 582 20.32 -8.09 33.02
C LEU A 582 20.75 -7.33 34.27
N SER A 583 21.95 -7.59 34.79
CA SER A 583 22.50 -6.80 35.91
C SER A 583 22.88 -5.38 35.48
N SER A 584 23.11 -5.16 34.18
CA SER A 584 23.52 -3.87 33.62
C SER A 584 22.33 -3.13 32.99
N LYS A 585 21.50 -3.80 32.19
CA LYS A 585 20.37 -3.21 31.46
C LYS A 585 19.19 -4.19 31.35
N LEU A 586 17.97 -3.67 31.26
CA LEU A 586 16.78 -4.49 31.01
C LEU A 586 16.76 -5.01 29.57
N LEU A 587 16.21 -6.20 29.35
CA LEU A 587 16.09 -6.81 28.02
C LEU A 587 14.64 -6.78 27.54
N PHE A 588 14.45 -6.36 26.30
CA PHE A 588 13.19 -6.43 25.57
C PHE A 588 13.43 -7.10 24.23
N ILE A 589 12.55 -8.02 23.84
CA ILE A 589 12.70 -8.85 22.65
C ILE A 589 11.51 -8.57 21.73
N GLU A 590 11.81 -8.32 20.46
CA GLU A 590 10.81 -8.24 19.40
C GLU A 590 10.26 -9.63 19.09
N THR A 591 8.94 -9.74 18.98
CA THR A 591 8.27 -10.98 18.57
C THR A 591 7.49 -10.76 17.29
N LYS A 592 7.04 -11.84 16.65
CA LYS A 592 6.21 -11.73 15.44
C LYS A 592 4.84 -11.12 15.71
N ASP A 593 4.42 -11.03 16.97
CA ASP A 593 3.16 -10.39 17.36
C ASP A 593 3.35 -8.87 17.47
N ILE A 594 2.53 -8.14 16.72
CA ILE A 594 2.53 -6.67 16.67
C ILE A 594 2.17 -6.08 18.05
N VAL A 595 1.24 -6.70 18.77
CA VAL A 595 0.77 -6.18 20.07
C VAL A 595 1.86 -6.30 21.12
N GLU A 596 2.48 -7.48 21.21
CA GLU A 596 3.59 -7.72 22.13
C GLU A 596 4.80 -6.82 21.80
N THR A 597 5.13 -6.69 20.52
CA THR A 597 6.22 -5.81 20.07
C THR A 597 5.97 -4.34 20.40
N THR A 598 4.72 -3.87 20.25
CA THR A 598 4.36 -2.49 20.62
C THR A 598 4.53 -2.26 22.12
N LEU A 599 4.08 -3.21 22.95
CA LEU A 599 4.26 -3.16 24.40
C LEU A 599 5.75 -3.22 24.80
N ALA A 600 6.53 -4.08 24.13
CA ALA A 600 7.97 -4.21 24.37
C ALA A 600 8.70 -2.90 24.02
N LEU A 601 8.36 -2.26 22.91
CA LEU A 601 8.93 -0.99 22.49
C LEU A 601 8.58 0.16 23.45
N ASP A 602 7.34 0.21 23.94
CA ASP A 602 6.92 1.23 24.90
C ASP A 602 7.60 1.05 26.25
N ASN A 603 7.77 -0.20 26.70
CA ASN A 603 8.50 -0.50 27.92
C ASN A 603 10.01 -0.24 27.78
N TYR A 604 10.58 -0.49 26.60
CA TYR A 604 11.96 -0.13 26.27
C TYR A 604 12.18 1.39 26.38
N LYS A 605 11.29 2.20 25.81
CA LYS A 605 11.35 3.68 25.93
C LYS A 605 11.28 4.12 27.39
N LYS A 606 10.29 3.63 28.15
CA LYS A 606 10.15 3.94 29.58
C LYS A 606 11.39 3.56 30.38
N ALA A 607 12.00 2.41 30.10
CA ALA A 607 13.21 1.96 30.79
C ALA A 607 14.42 2.85 30.50
N CYS A 608 14.54 3.37 29.28
CA CYS A 608 15.55 4.37 28.92
C CYS A 608 15.30 5.70 29.65
N ASP A 609 14.05 6.19 29.63
CA ASP A 609 13.67 7.47 30.26
C ASP A 609 13.83 7.45 31.80
N CYS A 610 13.61 6.29 32.43
CA CYS A 610 13.81 6.11 33.87
C CYS A 610 15.29 5.93 34.27
N GLY A 611 16.24 5.96 33.32
CA GLY A 611 17.68 5.86 33.60
C GLY A 611 18.16 4.47 34.04
N ARG A 612 17.31 3.42 33.97
CA ARG A 612 17.74 2.03 34.17
C ARG A 612 18.54 1.50 32.99
N GLY A 613 18.25 2.03 31.81
CA GLY A 613 18.80 1.55 30.55
C GLY A 613 18.19 0.22 30.11
N ALA A 614 18.18 0.02 28.80
CA ALA A 614 17.52 -1.12 28.18
C ALA A 614 18.23 -1.56 26.91
N ILE A 615 18.06 -2.82 26.55
CA ILE A 615 18.52 -3.41 25.30
C ILE A 615 17.31 -3.97 24.57
N PHE A 616 17.14 -3.57 23.31
CA PHE A 616 16.08 -4.05 22.44
C PHE A 616 16.65 -5.00 21.38
N PHE A 617 16.27 -6.27 21.45
CA PHE A 617 16.62 -7.27 20.43
C PHE A 617 15.55 -7.25 19.34
N SER A 618 15.98 -7.04 18.10
CA SER A 618 15.12 -6.84 16.94
C SER A 618 15.68 -7.54 15.71
N VAL A 619 14.90 -7.63 14.63
CA VAL A 619 15.34 -8.26 13.38
C VAL A 619 15.50 -7.21 12.27
N ALA A 620 16.61 -7.26 11.54
CA ALA A 620 16.79 -6.46 10.31
C ALA A 620 16.26 -7.25 9.11
N ARG A 621 15.08 -6.90 8.61
CA ARG A 621 14.47 -7.48 7.40
C ARG A 621 13.89 -6.41 6.49
#